data_AF-A0A957FJE4-F1
#
_entry.id   AF-A0A957FJE4-F1
#
_cell.length_a   1.000
_cell.length_b   1.000
_cell.length_c   1.000
_cell.angle_alpha   90.00
_cell.angle_beta   90.00
_cell.angle_gamma   90.00
#
_symmetry.space_group_name_H-M   'P 1'
#
loop_
_entity.id
_entity.type
_entity.pdbx_description
1 polymer ?
#
loop_
_entity_poly.entity_id
_entity_poly.type
_entity_poly.pdbx_seq_one_letter_code
_entity_poly.pdbx_strand_id
1 'polypeptide(L)'
;LQDLMWGFGIRTAVYSGYVAANCIINHQDYARVAEALFVPRQKATLASRFMWELVRFNNYALVVGNTLDIIGLKSFELPSLYNFGPLQKLIYGIALPFVRRRYPKLRI
;
A
#
# COMPACT_ATOMS: atom_id res chain seq x y z
N LEU A 1 1.30 5.81 -6.61
CA LEU A 1 1.35 6.62 -5.36
C LEU A 1 0.19 6.30 -4.42
N GLN A 2 -1.04 6.11 -4.91
CA GLN A 2 -2.12 5.57 -4.11
C GLN A 2 -1.79 4.16 -3.59
N ASP A 3 -2.19 3.81 -2.37
CA ASP A 3 -2.04 2.44 -1.89
C ASP A 3 -3.01 1.49 -2.60
N LEU A 4 -2.61 0.24 -2.77
CA LEU A 4 -3.37 -0.77 -3.52
C LEU A 4 -4.38 -1.54 -2.66
N MET A 5 -4.37 -1.35 -1.35
CA MET A 5 -5.20 -2.13 -0.43
C MET A 5 -6.56 -1.46 -0.22
N TRP A 6 -6.52 -0.19 0.20
CA TRP A 6 -7.67 0.64 0.56
C TRP A 6 -7.88 1.80 -0.41
N GLY A 7 -6.87 2.14 -1.22
CA GLY A 7 -6.99 3.24 -2.16
C GLY A 7 -6.79 4.61 -1.52
N PHE A 8 -6.19 4.72 -0.34
CA PHE A 8 -5.83 5.98 0.27
C PHE A 8 -4.68 6.64 -0.52
N GLY A 9 -5.00 7.74 -1.19
CA GLY A 9 -4.06 8.51 -2.00
C GLY A 9 -3.65 9.84 -1.38
N ILE A 10 -4.51 10.44 -0.55
CA ILE A 10 -4.35 11.85 -0.12
C ILE A 10 -3.03 12.08 0.63
N ARG A 11 -2.74 11.28 1.66
CA ARG A 11 -1.50 11.38 2.44
C ARG A 11 -0.26 11.23 1.54
N THR A 12 -0.29 10.26 0.63
CA THR A 12 0.84 10.01 -0.29
C THR A 12 0.97 11.11 -1.33
N ALA A 13 -0.14 11.69 -1.81
CA ALA A 13 -0.13 12.82 -2.74
C ALA A 13 0.51 14.05 -2.10
N VAL A 14 0.07 14.43 -0.88
CA VAL A 14 0.66 15.53 -0.11
C VAL A 14 2.15 15.30 0.13
N TYR A 15 2.53 14.10 0.57
CA TYR A 15 3.94 13.78 0.82
C TYR A 15 4.78 13.78 -0.48
N SER A 16 4.23 13.32 -1.59
CA SER A 16 4.90 13.39 -2.89
C SER A 16 5.15 14.83 -3.34
N GLY A 17 4.22 15.76 -3.07
CA GLY A 17 4.40 17.19 -3.32
C GLY A 17 5.54 17.78 -2.48
N TYR A 18 5.63 17.41 -1.20
CA TYR A 18 6.75 17.80 -0.33
C TYR A 18 8.09 17.29 -0.88
N VAL A 19 8.16 16.01 -1.27
CA VAL A 19 9.39 15.40 -1.84
C VAL A 19 9.77 16.11 -3.14
N ALA A 20 8.80 16.40 -4.01
CA ALA A 20 9.05 17.12 -5.26
C ALA A 20 9.64 18.52 -5.01
N ALA A 21 9.06 19.28 -4.08
CA ALA A 21 9.57 20.59 -3.71
C ALA A 21 11.01 20.50 -3.17
N ASN A 22 11.29 19.51 -2.30
CA ASN A 22 12.62 19.28 -1.78
C ASN A 22 13.64 18.90 -2.88
N CYS A 23 13.24 18.07 -3.84
CA CYS A 23 14.10 17.71 -4.97
C CYS A 23 14.40 18.92 -5.87
N ILE A 24 13.44 19.82 -6.09
CA ILE A 24 13.64 21.08 -6.83
C ILE A 24 14.68 21.96 -6.12
N ILE A 25 14.52 22.18 -4.82
CA ILE A 25 15.42 23.03 -4.01
C ILE A 25 16.85 22.49 -4.00
N ASN A 26 17.01 21.17 -3.91
CA ASN A 26 18.32 20.52 -3.77
C ASN A 26 18.89 19.98 -5.10
N HIS A 27 18.28 20.32 -6.25
CA HIS A 27 18.68 19.81 -7.57
C HIS A 27 18.80 18.28 -7.66
N GLN A 28 17.86 17.56 -7.05
CA GLN A 28 17.82 16.09 -7.07
C GLN A 28 16.83 15.55 -8.10
N ASP A 29 17.10 14.35 -8.61
CA ASP A 29 16.15 13.62 -9.47
C ASP A 29 14.96 13.12 -8.65
N TYR A 30 13.81 13.77 -8.81
CA TYR A 30 12.56 13.40 -8.16
C TYR A 30 12.12 11.98 -8.49
N ALA A 31 12.26 11.52 -9.73
CA ALA A 31 11.78 10.21 -10.14
C ALA A 31 12.50 9.11 -9.37
N ARG A 32 13.83 9.21 -9.28
CA ARG A 32 14.66 8.28 -8.50
C ARG A 32 14.31 8.28 -7.01
N VAL A 33 14.14 9.47 -6.40
CA VAL A 33 13.80 9.59 -4.97
C VAL A 33 12.39 9.04 -4.70
N ALA A 34 11.43 9.38 -5.56
CA ALA A 34 10.06 8.90 -5.45
C ALA A 34 9.97 7.38 -5.61
N GLU A 35 10.72 6.79 -6.54
CA GLU A 35 10.75 5.34 -6.72
C GLU A 35 11.22 4.63 -5.44
N ALA A 36 12.34 5.09 -4.87
CA ALA A 36 12.90 4.53 -3.64
C ALA A 36 11.94 4.65 -2.45
N LEU A 37 11.20 5.76 -2.33
CA LEU A 37 10.28 5.99 -1.22
C LEU A 37 8.95 5.25 -1.37
N PHE A 38 8.34 5.26 -2.56
CA PHE A 38 6.94 4.85 -2.74
C PHE A 38 6.76 3.45 -3.31
N VAL A 39 7.72 2.92 -4.07
CA VAL A 39 7.60 1.57 -4.64
C VAL A 39 7.54 0.47 -3.56
N PRO A 40 8.38 0.47 -2.51
CA PRO A 40 8.30 -0.56 -1.48
C PRO A 40 6.93 -0.63 -0.82
N ARG A 41 6.34 0.53 -0.50
CA ARG A 41 5.00 0.63 0.09
C ARG A 41 3.91 0.14 -0.87
N GLN A 42 4.00 0.46 -2.16
CA GLN A 42 3.08 -0.05 -3.18
C GLN A 42 3.16 -1.59 -3.27
N LYS A 43 4.36 -2.17 -3.25
CA LYS A 43 4.54 -3.63 -3.24
C LYS A 43 3.97 -4.29 -1.98
N ALA A 44 4.14 -3.68 -0.81
CA ALA A 44 3.54 -4.16 0.44
C ALA A 44 2.01 -4.17 0.37
N THR A 45 1.41 -3.05 -0.06
CA THR A 45 -0.05 -2.93 -0.15
C THR A 45 -0.66 -3.84 -1.22
N LEU A 46 0.07 -4.14 -2.30
CA LEU A 46 -0.31 -5.18 -3.26
C LEU A 46 -0.35 -6.57 -2.62
N ALA A 47 0.68 -6.93 -1.87
CA ALA A 47 0.76 -8.22 -1.17
C ALA A 47 -0.38 -8.36 -0.15
N SER A 48 -0.66 -7.30 0.60
CA SER A 48 -1.78 -7.27 1.54
C SER A 48 -3.14 -7.31 0.86
N ARG A 49 -3.30 -6.63 -0.29
CA ARG A 49 -4.51 -6.72 -1.11
C ARG A 49 -4.75 -8.14 -1.61
N PHE A 50 -3.70 -8.81 -2.06
CA PHE A 50 -3.78 -10.22 -2.48
C PHE A 50 -4.20 -11.13 -1.33
N MET A 51 -3.61 -10.97 -0.14
CA MET A 51 -4.02 -11.73 1.04
C MET A 51 -5.49 -11.47 1.41
N TRP A 52 -5.93 -10.21 1.33
CA TRP A 52 -7.32 -9.84 1.55
C TRP A 52 -8.28 -10.55 0.59
N GLU A 53 -7.94 -10.56 -0.70
CA GLU A 53 -8.76 -11.20 -1.74
C GLU A 53 -8.77 -12.74 -1.63
N LEU A 54 -7.66 -13.35 -1.19
CA LEU A 54 -7.58 -14.78 -0.94
C LEU A 54 -8.40 -15.22 0.27
N VAL A 55 -8.26 -14.48 1.37
CA VAL A 55 -8.93 -14.82 2.63
C VAL A 55 -10.44 -14.60 2.53
N ARG A 56 -10.92 -13.87 1.50
CA ARG A 56 -12.34 -13.55 1.25
C ARG A 56 -13.08 -13.42 2.58
N PHE A 57 -12.66 -12.47 3.42
CA PHE A 57 -13.30 -12.26 4.71
C PHE A 57 -14.79 -12.00 4.46
N ASN A 58 -15.61 -13.07 4.54
CA ASN A 58 -17.06 -13.03 4.36
C ASN A 58 -17.71 -12.23 5.49
N ASN A 59 -16.94 -11.88 6.51
CA ASN A 59 -17.39 -11.11 7.64
C ASN A 59 -16.42 -9.95 7.90
N TYR A 60 -16.78 -8.76 7.43
CA TYR A 60 -16.06 -7.52 7.74
C TYR A 60 -15.91 -7.30 9.26
N ALA A 61 -16.81 -7.86 10.08
CA ALA A 61 -16.74 -7.80 11.54
C ALA A 61 -15.50 -8.48 12.14
N LEU A 62 -14.85 -9.43 11.44
CA LEU A 62 -13.60 -10.04 11.91
C LEU A 62 -12.38 -9.11 11.76
N VAL A 63 -12.44 -8.20 10.78
CA VAL A 63 -11.36 -7.26 10.45
C VAL A 63 -11.57 -5.94 11.17
N VAL A 64 -12.83 -5.53 11.25
CA VAL A 64 -13.26 -4.28 11.87
C VAL A 64 -13.49 -4.46 13.38
N GLY A 65 -13.70 -5.71 13.84
CA GLY A 65 -14.11 -6.02 15.20
C GLY A 65 -15.48 -5.43 15.54
N ASN A 66 -16.01 -5.73 16.73
CA ASN A 66 -17.05 -4.91 17.38
C ASN A 66 -16.49 -3.53 17.81
N THR A 67 -15.47 -3.03 17.10
CA THR A 67 -14.53 -2.00 17.56
C THR A 67 -14.58 -0.75 16.69
N LEU A 68 -15.67 -0.55 15.95
CA LEU A 68 -16.04 0.77 15.44
C LEU A 68 -16.50 1.71 16.57
N ASP A 69 -16.88 1.18 17.72
CA ASP A 69 -17.50 1.96 18.80
C ASP A 69 -16.53 2.69 19.72
N ILE A 70 -15.21 2.47 19.65
CA ILE A 70 -14.31 2.99 20.70
C ILE A 70 -13.20 3.90 20.16
N ILE A 71 -12.56 3.62 19.02
CA ILE A 71 -11.51 4.51 18.49
C ILE A 71 -11.44 4.37 16.97
N GLY A 72 -11.96 5.37 16.26
CA GLY A 72 -11.85 5.45 14.80
C GLY A 72 -10.42 5.24 14.30
N LEU A 73 -10.29 4.54 13.18
CA LEU A 73 -9.10 4.43 12.32
C LEU A 73 -7.93 3.52 12.78
N LYS A 74 -7.82 3.11 14.05
CA LYS A 74 -6.65 2.32 14.52
C LYS A 74 -6.54 0.92 13.92
N SER A 75 -7.66 0.32 13.50
CA SER A 75 -7.70 -1.01 12.87
C SER A 75 -7.30 -1.02 11.38
N PHE A 76 -7.40 0.12 10.69
CA PHE A 76 -7.10 0.20 9.24
C PHE A 76 -5.63 0.53 8.93
N GLU A 77 -4.91 1.15 9.88
CA GLU A 77 -3.48 1.44 9.77
C GLU A 77 -2.60 0.37 10.44
N LEU A 78 -2.91 -0.93 10.26
CA LEU A 78 -2.02 -1.98 10.74
C LEU A 78 -0.63 -1.83 10.06
N PRO A 79 0.45 -1.55 10.81
CA PRO A 79 1.77 -1.28 10.24
C PRO A 79 2.30 -2.45 9.40
N SER A 80 1.86 -3.66 9.71
CA SER A 80 2.17 -4.89 8.96
C SER A 80 1.64 -4.88 7.52
N LEU A 81 0.61 -4.09 7.20
CA LEU A 81 0.06 -3.99 5.84
C LEU A 81 0.91 -3.10 4.92
N TYR A 82 1.66 -2.18 5.50
CA TYR A 82 2.43 -1.18 4.76
C TYR A 82 3.94 -1.43 4.81
N ASN A 83 4.41 -2.38 5.64
CA ASN A 83 5.82 -2.72 5.77
C ASN A 83 6.22 -3.81 4.76
N PHE A 84 7.18 -3.53 3.87
CA PHE A 84 7.67 -4.48 2.87
C PHE A 84 8.76 -5.40 3.44
N GLY A 85 8.39 -6.14 4.49
CA GLY A 85 9.27 -7.10 5.16
C GLY A 85 9.50 -8.40 4.38
N PRO A 86 10.25 -9.36 4.96
CA PRO A 86 10.57 -10.64 4.31
C PRO A 86 9.32 -11.44 3.91
N LEU A 87 8.30 -11.45 4.78
CA LEU A 87 7.04 -12.14 4.50
C LEU A 87 6.29 -11.48 3.34
N GLN A 88 6.18 -10.14 3.32
CA GLN A 88 5.56 -9.41 2.22
C GLN A 88 6.31 -9.61 0.90
N LYS A 89 7.64 -9.77 0.91
CA LYS A 89 8.42 -10.10 -0.29
C LYS A 89 8.06 -11.47 -0.85
N LEU A 90 7.93 -12.48 0.02
CA LEU A 90 7.50 -13.82 -0.37
C LEU A 90 6.07 -13.79 -0.95
N ILE A 91 5.14 -13.15 -0.23
CA ILE A 91 3.75 -13.00 -0.67
C ILE A 91 3.69 -12.22 -1.99
N TYR A 92 4.47 -11.15 -2.14
CA TYR A 92 4.52 -10.34 -3.36
C TYR A 92 4.91 -11.15 -4.60
N GLY A 93 5.84 -12.09 -4.47
CA GLY A 93 6.25 -12.97 -5.58
C GLY A 93 5.10 -13.78 -6.16
N ILE A 94 4.15 -14.20 -5.31
CA ILE A 94 2.94 -14.95 -5.72
C ILE A 94 1.80 -13.98 -6.09
N ALA A 95 1.69 -12.88 -5.37
CA ALA A 95 0.65 -11.87 -5.55
C ALA A 95 0.76 -11.20 -6.92
N LEU A 96 1.95 -10.82 -7.36
CA LEU A 96 2.15 -10.07 -8.61
C LEU A 96 1.55 -10.76 -9.84
N PRO A 97 1.86 -12.05 -10.14
CA PRO A 97 1.25 -12.73 -11.28
C PRO A 97 -0.26 -12.93 -11.11
N PHE A 98 -0.74 -13.21 -9.90
CA PHE A 98 -2.18 -13.36 -9.63
C PHE A 98 -2.94 -12.05 -9.90
N VAL A 99 -2.46 -10.95 -9.34
CA VAL A 99 -3.11 -9.65 -9.48
C VAL A 99 -2.99 -9.14 -10.91
N ARG A 100 -1.86 -9.35 -11.62
CA ARG A 100 -1.74 -9.00 -13.05
C ARG A 100 -2.72 -9.76 -13.95
N ARG A 101 -2.99 -11.04 -13.67
CA ARG A 101 -4.02 -11.81 -14.38
C ARG A 101 -5.43 -11.23 -14.15
N ARG A 102 -5.71 -10.78 -12.93
CA ARG A 102 -7.01 -10.21 -12.55
C ARG A 102 -7.19 -8.75 -13.00
N TYR A 103 -6.11 -7.97 -13.00
CA TYR A 103 -6.06 -6.54 -13.31
C TYR A 103 -5.00 -6.25 -14.38
N PRO A 104 -5.29 -6.50 -15.67
CA PRO A 104 -4.30 -6.41 -16.76
C PRO A 104 -3.78 -4.99 -17.01
N LYS A 105 -4.47 -3.95 -16.53
CA LYS A 105 -4.05 -2.54 -16.64
C LYS A 105 -3.15 -2.06 -15.50
N LEU A 106 -2.80 -2.93 -14.55
CA LEU A 106 -2.01 -2.58 -13.37
C LEU A 106 -0.56 -2.21 -13.74
N ARG A 107 -0.13 -1.00 -13.39
CA ARG A 107 1.24 -0.49 -13.58
C ARG A 107 1.90 -0.28 -12.21
N ILE A 108 2.87 -1.13 -11.87
CA ILE A 108 3.69 -1.11 -10.63
C ILE A 108 5.11 -1.48 -11.02
#